data_AF-A0A376LK27-F1
#
_entry.id   AF-A0A376LK27-F1
#
_cell.length_a   1.000
_cell.length_b   1.000
_cell.length_c   1.000
_cell.angle_alpha   90.00
_cell.angle_beta   90.00
_cell.angle_gamma   90.00
#
_symmetry.space_group_name_H-M   'P 1'
#
loop_
_entity.id
_entity.type
_entity.pdbx_description
1 polymer ?
#
loop_
_entity_poly.entity_id
_entity_poly.type
_entity_poly.pdbx_seq_one_letter_code
_entity_poly.pdbx_strand_id
1 'polypeptide(L)' 'MDDFAASVEIVKQVCAENRVTHLFYNYQYEVNEAGADVQAERALRNVVCEGFDDGVILPPGAVMTGNHEMYKVFTPF' A
#
# COMPACT_ATOMS: atom_id res chain seq x y z
N MET A 1 -3.69 -18.63 8.43
CA MET A 1 -2.28 -18.32 8.11
C MET A 1 -2.35 -17.70 6.74
N ASP A 2 -2.47 -16.38 6.69
CA ASP A 2 -2.67 -15.65 5.44
C ASP A 2 -1.37 -15.66 4.66
N ASP A 3 -1.41 -16.25 3.46
CA ASP A 3 -0.24 -16.32 2.58
C ASP A 3 -0.20 -15.09 1.68
N PHE A 4 0.33 -14.00 2.21
CA PHE A 4 0.56 -12.75 1.49
C PHE A 4 1.49 -12.94 0.28
N ALA A 5 2.32 -13.99 0.24
CA ALA A 5 3.12 -14.29 -0.93
C ALA A 5 2.26 -14.91 -2.04
N ALA A 6 1.28 -15.76 -1.69
CA ALA A 6 0.33 -16.30 -2.64
C ALA A 6 -0.56 -15.21 -3.27
N SER A 7 -0.96 -14.18 -2.51
CA SER A 7 -1.74 -13.08 -3.07
C SER A 7 -0.97 -12.30 -4.15
N VAL A 8 0.32 -12.01 -3.91
CA VAL A 8 1.20 -11.35 -4.89
C VAL A 8 1.27 -12.13 -6.20
N GLU A 9 1.41 -13.45 -6.13
CA GLU A 9 1.46 -14.29 -7.34
C GLU A 9 0.12 -14.33 -8.08
N ILE A 10 -1.00 -14.34 -7.37
CA ILE A 10 -2.32 -14.25 -8.00
C ILE A 10 -2.48 -12.91 -8.74
N VAL A 11 -2.12 -11.80 -8.09
CA VAL A 11 -2.19 -10.46 -8.72
C VAL A 11 -1.31 -10.40 -9.97
N LYS A 12 -0.09 -10.95 -9.91
CA LYS A 12 0.82 -11.03 -11.05
C LYS A 12 0.21 -11.83 -12.20
N GLN A 13 -0.37 -12.98 -11.91
CA GLN A 13 -1.00 -13.84 -12.90
C GLN A 13 -2.18 -13.12 -13.59
N VAL A 14 -3.08 -12.52 -12.80
CA VAL A 14 -4.24 -11.77 -13.32
C VAL A 14 -3.77 -10.60 -14.20
N CYS A 15 -2.74 -9.87 -13.79
CA CYS A 15 -2.19 -8.78 -14.59
C CYS A 15 -1.65 -9.26 -15.94
N ALA A 16 -0.93 -10.39 -15.95
CA ALA A 16 -0.37 -10.96 -17.16
C ALA A 16 -1.46 -11.48 -18.12
N GLU A 17 -2.44 -12.21 -17.61
CA GLU A 17 -3.54 -12.78 -18.40
C GLU A 17 -4.39 -11.70 -19.07
N ASN A 18 -4.69 -10.62 -18.34
CA ASN A 18 -5.58 -9.56 -18.80
C ASN A 18 -4.83 -8.40 -19.48
N ARG A 19 -3.50 -8.49 -19.62
CA ARG A 19 -2.65 -7.41 -20.14
C ARG A 19 -2.90 -6.08 -19.43
N VAL A 20 -3.01 -6.14 -18.11
CA VAL A 20 -3.23 -4.96 -17.26
C VAL A 20 -2.04 -4.01 -17.41
N THR A 21 -2.33 -2.72 -17.58
CA THR A 21 -1.32 -1.66 -17.65
C THR A 21 -1.29 -0.79 -16.40
N HIS A 22 -2.40 -0.76 -15.65
CA HIS A 22 -2.56 0.03 -14.43
C HIS A 22 -3.26 -0.80 -13.35
N LEU A 23 -2.68 -0.83 -12.15
CA LEU A 23 -3.25 -1.40 -10.94
C LEU A 23 -3.52 -0.26 -9.97
N PHE A 24 -4.78 -0.12 -9.55
CA PHE A 24 -5.19 0.84 -8.53
C PHE A 24 -5.62 0.07 -7.28
N TYR A 25 -5.15 0.49 -6.11
CA TYR A 25 -5.44 -0.14 -4.82
C TYR A 25 -5.43 0.89 -3.68
N ASN A 26 -6.00 0.53 -2.54
CA ASN A 26 -5.97 1.37 -1.34
C ASN A 26 -4.89 0.85 -0.40
N TYR A 27 -4.10 1.76 0.18
CA TYR A 27 -3.05 1.38 1.12
C TYR A 27 -3.63 0.76 2.39
N GLN A 28 -2.97 -0.31 2.85
CA GLN A 28 -3.18 -0.90 4.17
C GLN A 28 -1.88 -0.72 4.96
N TYR A 29 -1.95 -0.11 6.15
CA TYR A 29 -0.75 0.31 6.89
C TYR A 29 -0.24 -0.74 7.88
N GLU A 30 -1.00 -1.82 8.08
CA GLU A 30 -0.54 -2.98 8.81
C GLU A 30 0.69 -3.61 8.12
N VAL A 31 1.64 -4.08 8.93
CA VAL A 31 2.99 -4.44 8.46
C VAL A 31 2.99 -5.54 7.40
N ASN A 32 2.06 -6.50 7.49
CA ASN A 32 2.02 -7.62 6.56
C ASN A 32 1.47 -7.18 5.19
N GLU A 33 0.40 -6.41 5.21
CA GLU A 33 -0.32 -5.87 4.07
C GLU A 33 0.56 -4.85 3.33
N ALA A 34 1.16 -3.90 4.04
CA ALA A 34 2.14 -2.98 3.47
C ALA A 34 3.34 -3.74 2.86
N GLY A 35 3.78 -4.82 3.51
CA GLY A 35 4.81 -5.71 2.97
C GLY A 35 4.39 -6.45 1.70
N ALA A 36 3.12 -6.81 1.57
CA ALA A 36 2.54 -7.44 0.38
C ALA A 36 2.43 -6.45 -0.77
N ASP A 37 1.96 -5.23 -0.52
CA ASP A 37 1.85 -4.16 -1.51
C ASP A 37 3.23 -3.83 -2.12
N VAL A 38 4.25 -3.66 -1.26
CA VAL A 38 5.63 -3.43 -1.71
C VAL A 38 6.15 -4.59 -2.57
N GLN A 39 5.78 -5.84 -2.24
CA GLN A 39 6.16 -7.00 -3.06
C GLN A 39 5.43 -7.02 -4.40
N ALA A 40 4.14 -6.69 -4.43
CA ALA A 40 3.35 -6.60 -5.64
C ALA A 40 3.88 -5.51 -6.59
N GLU A 41 4.14 -4.30 -6.08
CA GLU A 41 4.73 -3.19 -6.85
C GLU A 41 6.09 -3.59 -7.46
N ARG A 42 6.93 -4.30 -6.70
CA ARG A 42 8.23 -4.80 -7.19
C ARG A 42 8.11 -5.88 -8.25
N ALA A 43 7.10 -6.75 -8.14
CA ALA A 43 6.84 -7.84 -9.08
C ALA A 43 6.25 -7.33 -10.40
N LEU A 44 5.39 -6.31 -10.33
CA LEU A 44 4.62 -5.77 -11.45
C LEU A 44 5.35 -4.63 -12.20
N ARG A 45 6.63 -4.80 -12.54
CA ARG A 45 7.47 -3.71 -13.11
C ARG A 45 6.95 -3.08 -14.42
N ASN A 46 6.05 -3.77 -15.13
CA ASN A 46 5.46 -3.31 -16.39
C ASN A 46 4.02 -2.80 -16.23
N VAL A 47 3.53 -2.70 -15.00
CA VAL A 47 2.21 -2.18 -14.65
C VAL A 47 2.42 -0.95 -13.78
N VAL A 48 1.73 0.14 -14.11
CA VAL A 48 1.71 1.33 -13.25
C VAL A 48 0.89 1.00 -12.01
N CYS A 49 1.48 1.09 -10.83
CA CYS A 49 0.80 0.84 -9.56
C CYS A 49 0.52 2.18 -8.89
N GLU A 50 -0.75 2.48 -8.60
CA GLU A 50 -1.20 3.71 -7.96
C GLU A 50 -2.00 3.37 -6.70
N GLY A 51 -1.43 3.66 -5.54
CA GLY A 51 -2.05 3.47 -4.23
C GLY A 51 -2.73 4.73 -3.71
N PHE A 52 -3.83 4.58 -2.97
CA PHE A 52 -4.58 5.69 -2.36
C PHE A 52 -4.79 5.48 -0.86
N ASP A 53 -4.69 6.58 -0.10
CA ASP A 53 -4.92 6.62 1.34
C ASP A 53 -6.43 6.71 1.69
N ASP A 54 -7.24 5.74 1.25
CA ASP A 54 -8.72 5.76 1.43
C ASP A 54 -9.17 5.43 2.86
N GLY A 55 -8.38 4.65 3.60
CA GLY A 55 -8.72 4.23 4.96
C GLY A 55 -8.64 5.35 6.01
N VAL A 56 -8.20 6.54 5.63
CA VAL A 56 -7.97 7.68 6.52
C VAL A 56 -8.45 8.98 5.88
N ILE A 57 -8.90 9.92 6.71
CA ILE A 57 -9.29 11.26 6.23
C ILE A 57 -8.05 12.08 5.82
N LEU A 58 -6.93 11.89 6.54
CA LEU A 58 -5.66 12.53 6.28
C LEU A 58 -4.57 11.45 6.20
N PRO A 59 -3.73 11.43 5.15
CA PRO A 59 -2.72 10.41 4.97
C PRO A 59 -1.63 10.50 6.05
N PRO A 60 -0.95 9.39 6.39
CA PRO A 60 0.19 9.43 7.29
C PRO A 60 1.24 10.46 6.83
N GLY A 61 1.71 11.30 7.75
CA GLY A 61 2.62 12.40 7.44
C GLY A 61 1.94 13.73 7.06
N ALA A 62 0.61 13.77 6.88
CA ALA A 62 -0.11 15.05 6.71
C ALA A 62 -0.24 15.83 8.03
N VAL A 63 -0.25 15.13 9.17
CA VAL A 63 -0.32 15.72 10.52
C VAL A 63 0.96 15.34 11.27
N MET A 64 1.88 16.29 11.40
CA MET A 64 3.17 16.10 12.06
C MET A 64 3.42 17.20 13.10
N THR A 65 4.31 16.90 14.05
CA THR A 65 4.84 17.91 14.98
C THR A 65 5.67 18.97 14.25
N GLY A 66 5.97 20.09 14.91
CA GLY A 66 6.86 21.13 14.35
C GLY A 66 8.28 20.64 14.01
N ASN A 67 8.72 19.51 14.59
CA ASN A 67 10.00 18.87 14.28
C ASN A 67 9.89 17.80 13.18
N HIS A 68 8.75 17.68 12.50
CA HIS A 68 8.47 16.67 11.47
C HIS A 68 8.54 15.22 11.98
N GLU A 69 8.05 14.98 13.19
CA GLU A 69 7.82 13.64 13.76
C GLU A 69 6.32 13.34 13.92
N MET A 70 5.95 12.06 13.95
CA MET A 70 4.59 11.62 14.32
C MET A 70 4.28 11.94 15.78
N TYR A 71 3.06 12.37 16.05
CA TYR A 71 2.59 12.61 17.41
C TYR A 71 2.58 11.33 18.25
N LYS A 72 2.96 11.47 19.53
CA LYS A 72 2.99 10.38 20.52
C LYS A 72 1.87 10.48 21.56
N VAL A 73 1.09 11.56 21.53
CA VAL A 73 -0.05 11.84 22.43
C VAL A 73 -1.22 12.28 21.57
N PHE A 74 -2.43 11.83 21.90
CA PHE A 74 -3.64 12.08 21.10
C PHE A 74 -4.14 13.53 21.16
N THR A 75 -4.13 14.18 22.33
CA THR A 75 -4.66 15.56 22.45
C THR A 75 -4.01 16.60 21.52
N PRO A 76 -2.69 16.60 21.29
CA PRO A 76 -2.06 17.52 20.34
C PRO A 76 -2.04 17.03 18.88
N PHE A 77 -2.52 15.81 18.61
CA PHE A 77 -2.74 15.29 17.26
C PHE A 77 -4.08 15.82 16.74
#